data_AF-A0A963F9L6-F1
#
_entry.id   AF-A0A963F9L6-F1
#
_cell.length_a   1.000
_cell.length_b   1.000
_cell.length_c   1.000
_cell.angle_alpha   90.00
_cell.angle_beta   90.00
_cell.angle_gamma   90.00
#
_symmetry.space_group_name_H-M   'P 1'
#
loop_
_entity.id
_entity.type
_entity.pdbx_description
1 polymer ?
#
loop_
_entity_poly.entity_id
_entity_poly.type
_entity_poly.pdbx_seq_one_letter_code
_entity_poly.pdbx_strand_id
1 'polypeptide(L)'
;MNFPNRAGDHPDTDDILRGELRAAGIPTIQEADGKPPEYMAEFFRRASGEVKTSVIGTLHGWTFKRAWTYWVASGPGIEIEAAQRLHEEHGTYVRVAGHCASPSPGEFFLGLACGNYHVDTQEGLNAIARTIRELVERHEKSMQELPAPSWSIGIATRYEEIGAHLCTRDGRKIGNAVVISNPSSIGGENAHVKILTEAGNICLMGTYELQKLFYRPKWLMDVTNAPGQFARINRLTDQLAEK
;
A
#
# COMPACT_ATOMS: atom_id res chain seq x y z
N MET A 1 26.65 -12.89 3.10
CA MET A 1 26.97 -12.78 4.54
C MET A 1 25.67 -12.84 5.33
N ASN A 2 25.65 -13.61 6.42
CA ASN A 2 24.52 -13.64 7.35
C ASN A 2 24.46 -12.31 8.10
N PHE A 3 23.27 -11.94 8.55
CA PHE A 3 23.15 -10.75 9.37
C PHE A 3 23.72 -10.96 10.79
N PRO A 4 24.24 -9.90 11.45
CA PRO A 4 24.77 -10.01 12.81
C PRO A 4 23.65 -10.33 13.82
N ASN A 5 23.96 -11.03 14.91
CA ASN A 5 22.96 -11.23 15.97
C ASN A 5 22.67 -9.89 16.67
N ARG A 6 21.39 -9.50 16.72
CA ARG A 6 20.91 -8.27 17.35
C ARG A 6 19.92 -8.50 18.49
N ALA A 7 19.85 -9.71 19.04
CA ALA A 7 19.02 -9.99 20.21
C ALA A 7 19.42 -9.11 21.41
N GLY A 8 18.43 -8.48 22.07
CA GLY A 8 18.62 -7.53 23.15
C GLY A 8 18.55 -6.06 22.73
N ASP A 9 19.09 -5.20 23.57
CA ASP A 9 19.15 -3.75 23.36
C ASP A 9 20.59 -3.31 23.12
N HIS A 10 20.91 -3.04 21.84
CA HIS A 10 22.24 -2.59 21.44
C HIS A 10 22.15 -1.17 20.88
N PRO A 11 23.12 -0.30 21.22
CA PRO A 11 23.07 1.11 20.82
C PRO A 11 23.16 1.32 19.30
N ASP A 12 23.82 0.41 18.58
CA ASP A 12 24.04 0.45 17.13
C ASP A 12 22.98 -0.34 16.32
N THR A 13 21.99 -0.96 16.98
CA THR A 13 20.95 -1.77 16.31
C THR A 13 20.26 -0.98 15.20
N ASP A 14 19.72 0.19 15.52
CA ASP A 14 18.90 0.95 14.57
C ASP A 14 19.66 1.36 13.31
N ASP A 15 20.93 1.75 13.44
CA ASP A 15 21.74 2.18 12.30
C ASP A 15 22.04 1.01 11.35
N ILE A 16 22.30 -0.17 11.92
CA ILE A 16 22.56 -1.37 11.13
C ILE A 16 21.30 -1.83 10.43
N LEU A 17 20.16 -1.85 11.13
CA LEU A 17 18.89 -2.27 10.53
C LEU A 17 18.47 -1.32 9.41
N ARG A 18 18.66 0.00 9.58
CA ARG A 18 18.43 0.97 8.49
C ARG A 18 19.38 0.74 7.32
N GLY A 19 20.65 0.43 7.59
CA GLY A 19 21.62 0.08 6.56
C GLY A 19 21.21 -1.13 5.73
N GLU A 20 20.79 -2.22 6.39
CA GLU A 20 20.33 -3.46 5.75
C GLU A 20 19.07 -3.23 4.89
N LEU A 21 18.07 -2.51 5.42
CA LEU A 21 16.84 -2.17 4.68
C LEU A 21 17.13 -1.24 3.50
N ARG A 22 17.97 -0.22 3.69
CA ARG A 22 18.37 0.70 2.62
C ARG A 22 19.11 -0.03 1.51
N ALA A 23 20.01 -0.95 1.84
CA ALA A 23 20.71 -1.78 0.86
C ALA A 23 19.75 -2.65 0.03
N ALA A 24 18.64 -3.08 0.62
CA ALA A 24 17.58 -3.79 -0.08
C ALA A 24 16.58 -2.88 -0.81
N GLY A 25 16.70 -1.55 -0.66
CA GLY A 25 15.73 -0.57 -1.18
C GLY A 25 14.35 -0.69 -0.52
N ILE A 26 14.31 -1.07 0.75
CA ILE A 26 13.09 -1.11 1.58
C ILE A 26 13.08 0.14 2.46
N PRO A 27 12.10 1.05 2.33
CA PRO A 27 11.98 2.17 3.24
C PRO A 27 11.53 1.70 4.63
N THR A 28 11.91 2.45 5.66
CA THR A 28 11.28 2.33 6.98
C THR A 28 9.85 2.89 6.95
N ILE A 29 9.01 2.53 7.93
CA ILE A 29 7.67 3.13 8.09
C ILE A 29 7.75 4.66 8.15
N GLN A 30 8.71 5.19 8.91
CA GLN A 30 8.93 6.62 9.02
C GLN A 30 9.26 7.26 7.67
N GLU A 31 10.18 6.67 6.90
CA GLU A 31 10.54 7.18 5.57
C GLU A 31 9.37 7.09 4.58
N ALA A 32 8.62 6.00 4.59
CA ALA A 32 7.43 5.83 3.73
C ALA A 32 6.33 6.87 4.02
N ASP A 33 6.21 7.29 5.28
CA ASP A 33 5.27 8.33 5.73
C ASP A 33 5.83 9.76 5.61
N GLY A 34 7.07 9.93 5.14
CA GLY A 34 7.75 11.22 5.07
C GLY A 34 7.98 11.86 6.45
N LYS A 35 8.19 11.02 7.47
CA LYS A 35 8.39 11.42 8.87
C LYS A 35 9.85 11.25 9.29
N PRO A 36 10.32 12.03 10.29
CA PRO A 36 11.68 11.89 10.80
C PRO A 36 11.84 10.57 11.59
N PRO A 37 13.07 10.05 11.77
CA PRO A 37 13.32 8.76 12.43
C PRO A 37 12.77 8.64 13.87
N GLU A 38 12.65 9.75 14.58
CA GLU A 38 12.13 9.82 15.95
C GLU A 38 10.61 9.57 16.01
N TYR A 39 9.91 9.73 14.89
CA TYR A 39 8.48 9.48 14.80
C TYR A 39 8.15 8.04 15.20
N MET A 40 7.32 7.91 16.24
CA MET A 40 6.91 6.63 16.85
C MET A 40 8.07 5.75 17.37
N ALA A 41 9.30 6.27 17.49
CA ALA A 41 10.46 5.45 17.81
C ALA A 41 10.36 4.75 19.17
N GLU A 42 9.89 5.45 20.21
CA GLU A 42 9.67 4.87 21.53
C GLU A 42 8.58 3.79 21.51
N PHE A 43 7.50 4.02 20.77
CA PHE A 43 6.42 3.06 20.62
C PHE A 43 6.92 1.77 19.96
N PHE A 44 7.68 1.88 18.88
CA PHE A 44 8.26 0.71 18.21
C PHE A 44 9.25 -0.03 19.11
N ARG A 45 10.10 0.67 19.86
CA ARG A 45 11.00 0.03 20.83
C ARG A 45 10.23 -0.72 21.92
N ARG A 46 9.16 -0.14 22.46
CA ARG A 46 8.31 -0.79 23.47
C ARG A 46 7.56 -2.01 22.92
N ALA A 47 7.10 -1.92 21.67
CA ALA A 47 6.39 -3.00 20.99
C ALA A 47 7.33 -4.05 20.37
N SER A 48 8.63 -3.79 20.31
CA SER A 48 9.61 -4.71 19.76
C SER A 48 9.80 -5.94 20.64
N GLY A 49 9.95 -7.10 20.01
CA GLY A 49 10.17 -8.38 20.68
C GLY A 49 11.60 -8.50 21.19
N GLU A 50 12.30 -9.48 20.64
CA GLU A 50 13.64 -9.88 21.07
C GLU A 50 14.75 -8.90 20.68
N VAL A 51 14.56 -8.16 19.59
CA VAL A 51 15.49 -7.11 19.14
C VAL A 51 14.89 -5.75 19.45
N LYS A 52 15.49 -5.00 20.37
CA LYS A 52 15.01 -3.66 20.72
C LYS A 52 15.40 -2.66 19.64
N THR A 53 14.41 -2.20 18.89
CA THR A 53 14.63 -1.31 17.76
C THR A 53 13.43 -0.40 17.48
N SER A 54 13.71 0.78 16.92
CA SER A 54 12.70 1.67 16.34
C SER A 54 12.45 1.44 14.84
N VAL A 55 13.18 0.50 14.23
CA VAL A 55 13.27 0.32 12.78
C VAL A 55 12.36 -0.82 12.35
N ILE A 56 11.37 -0.49 11.52
CA ILE A 56 10.49 -1.45 10.86
C ILE A 56 10.46 -1.07 9.38
N GLY A 57 10.80 -2.04 8.51
CA GLY A 57 10.74 -1.86 7.07
C GLY A 57 9.33 -2.03 6.53
N THR A 58 8.98 -1.33 5.46
CA THR A 58 7.72 -1.49 4.76
C THR A 58 7.91 -1.44 3.24
N LEU A 59 7.22 -2.31 2.50
CA LEU A 59 7.27 -2.31 1.03
C LEU A 59 5.96 -2.86 0.47
N HIS A 60 5.17 -2.03 -0.22
CA HIS A 60 3.93 -2.46 -0.89
C HIS A 60 2.99 -3.33 -0.02
N GLY A 61 2.77 -2.91 1.23
CA GLY A 61 1.94 -3.64 2.20
C GLY A 61 2.65 -4.77 2.95
N TRP A 62 3.90 -5.07 2.61
CA TRP A 62 4.77 -5.93 3.41
C TRP A 62 5.38 -5.16 4.58
N THR A 63 5.58 -5.87 5.68
CA THR A 63 6.31 -5.42 6.86
C THR A 63 7.54 -6.29 7.06
N PHE A 64 8.67 -5.66 7.38
CA PHE A 64 9.94 -6.32 7.67
C PHE A 64 10.31 -6.01 9.11
N LYS A 65 10.33 -7.04 9.95
CA LYS A 65 10.71 -6.93 11.37
C LYS A 65 11.96 -7.74 11.63
N ARG A 66 12.88 -7.17 12.40
CA ARG A 66 14.11 -7.86 12.77
C ARG A 66 13.85 -8.91 13.85
N ALA A 67 14.49 -10.07 13.72
CA ALA A 67 14.55 -11.11 14.75
C ALA A 67 15.97 -11.72 14.78
N TRP A 68 16.66 -11.64 15.92
CA TRP A 68 18.03 -12.15 16.13
C TRP A 68 18.96 -11.88 14.93
N THR A 69 19.18 -12.88 14.08
CA THR A 69 20.08 -12.90 12.93
C THR A 69 19.35 -12.87 11.57
N TYR A 70 18.04 -12.62 11.53
CA TYR A 70 17.23 -12.66 10.32
C TYR A 70 16.13 -11.60 10.30
N TRP A 71 15.53 -11.38 9.14
CA TRP A 71 14.34 -10.56 8.97
C TRP A 71 13.11 -11.44 8.81
N VAL A 72 12.02 -11.08 9.49
CA VAL A 72 10.70 -11.63 9.25
C VAL A 72 9.97 -10.69 8.29
N ALA A 73 9.71 -11.18 7.08
CA ALA A 73 8.88 -10.50 6.09
C ALA A 73 7.45 -11.05 6.17
N SER A 74 6.47 -10.18 6.36
CA SER A 74 5.05 -10.55 6.43
C SER A 74 4.20 -9.61 5.60
N GLY A 75 3.30 -10.15 4.79
CA GLY A 75 2.50 -9.33 3.88
C GLY A 75 1.36 -10.09 3.18
N PRO A 76 0.76 -9.49 2.14
CA PRO A 76 -0.45 -10.01 1.48
C PRO A 76 -0.29 -11.39 0.81
N GLY A 77 0.95 -11.79 0.51
CA GLY A 77 1.25 -13.04 -0.20
C GLY A 77 2.00 -12.81 -1.51
N ILE A 78 3.03 -13.61 -1.76
CA ILE A 78 3.68 -13.79 -3.07
C ILE A 78 2.94 -14.93 -3.78
N GLU A 79 2.51 -14.75 -5.04
CA GLU A 79 1.83 -15.84 -5.76
C GLU A 79 2.73 -17.06 -5.92
N ILE A 80 2.12 -18.24 -6.02
CA ILE A 80 2.84 -19.50 -5.87
C ILE A 80 3.99 -19.67 -6.87
N GLU A 81 3.80 -19.27 -8.13
CA GLU A 81 4.84 -19.36 -9.16
C GLU A 81 6.04 -18.47 -8.85
N ALA A 82 5.81 -17.23 -8.39
CA ALA A 82 6.88 -16.34 -7.99
C ALA A 82 7.57 -16.79 -6.71
N ALA A 83 6.81 -17.34 -5.76
CA ALA A 83 7.35 -17.92 -4.54
C ALA A 83 8.24 -19.14 -4.84
N GLN A 84 7.85 -20.00 -5.78
CA GLN A 84 8.66 -21.14 -6.22
C GLN A 84 9.99 -20.70 -6.84
N ARG A 85 9.97 -19.73 -7.78
CA ARG A 85 11.22 -19.18 -8.34
C ARG A 85 12.13 -18.59 -7.26
N LEU A 86 11.57 -17.82 -6.34
CA LEU A 86 12.32 -17.27 -5.20
C LEU A 86 12.93 -18.38 -4.33
N HIS A 87 12.20 -19.47 -4.11
CA HIS A 87 12.67 -20.61 -3.32
C HIS A 87 13.75 -21.44 -4.03
N GLU A 88 13.62 -21.67 -5.33
CA GLU A 88 14.61 -22.40 -6.13
C GLU A 88 15.98 -21.70 -6.10
N GLU A 89 15.98 -20.37 -6.21
CA GLU A 89 17.22 -19.58 -6.21
C GLU A 89 17.76 -19.28 -4.79
N HIS A 90 16.87 -19.01 -3.83
CA HIS A 90 17.23 -18.40 -2.55
C HIS A 90 16.68 -19.14 -1.31
N GLY A 91 16.04 -20.30 -1.47
CA GLY A 91 15.29 -21.01 -0.42
C GLY A 91 16.10 -21.50 0.78
N THR A 92 17.44 -21.52 0.68
CA THR A 92 18.34 -21.85 1.79
C THR A 92 18.41 -20.73 2.83
N TYR A 93 18.13 -19.48 2.45
CA TYR A 93 18.17 -18.31 3.33
C TYR A 93 16.97 -17.36 3.17
N VAL A 94 16.01 -17.68 2.30
CA VAL A 94 14.66 -17.08 2.23
C VAL A 94 13.66 -18.20 2.49
N ARG A 95 13.37 -18.43 3.77
CA ARG A 95 12.67 -19.63 4.24
C ARG A 95 11.20 -19.34 4.52
N VAL A 96 10.31 -20.18 4.00
CA VAL A 96 8.88 -20.08 4.23
C VAL A 96 8.56 -20.25 5.71
N ALA A 97 7.85 -19.29 6.30
CA ALA A 97 7.45 -19.28 7.72
C ALA A 97 8.57 -19.58 8.73
N GLY A 98 9.84 -19.37 8.36
CA GLY A 98 10.97 -19.71 9.22
C GLY A 98 11.26 -21.18 9.40
N HIS A 99 10.66 -22.05 8.60
CA HIS A 99 10.84 -23.50 8.72
C HIS A 99 12.29 -23.89 8.45
N CYS A 100 12.91 -24.65 9.36
CA CYS A 100 14.33 -25.01 9.27
C CYS A 100 14.62 -26.01 8.14
N ALA A 101 13.66 -26.86 7.79
CA ALA A 101 13.80 -27.79 6.66
C ALA A 101 13.61 -27.13 5.29
N SER A 102 13.29 -25.82 5.24
CA SER A 102 13.03 -25.08 4.00
C SER A 102 12.16 -25.85 2.99
N PRO A 103 10.92 -26.25 3.35
CA PRO A 103 10.01 -26.88 2.40
C PRO A 103 9.69 -25.88 1.27
N SER A 104 9.29 -26.41 0.12
CA SER A 104 8.87 -25.55 -0.98
C SER A 104 7.61 -24.76 -0.59
N PRO A 105 7.40 -23.54 -1.13
CA PRO A 105 6.17 -22.78 -0.86
C PRO A 105 4.89 -23.54 -1.24
N GLY A 106 4.95 -24.35 -2.30
CA GLY A 106 3.79 -25.15 -2.75
C GLY A 106 3.39 -26.21 -1.75
N GLU A 107 4.38 -26.89 -1.17
CA GLU A 107 4.20 -27.87 -0.10
C GLU A 107 3.66 -27.19 1.17
N PHE A 108 4.26 -26.08 1.59
CA PHE A 108 3.95 -25.46 2.88
C PHE A 108 2.63 -24.68 2.89
N PHE A 109 2.31 -23.95 1.81
CA PHE A 109 1.10 -23.15 1.68
C PHE A 109 -0.02 -23.83 0.87
N LEU A 110 0.13 -25.12 0.52
CA LEU A 110 -0.88 -25.90 -0.20
C LEU A 110 -1.33 -25.25 -1.52
N GLY A 111 -0.38 -24.66 -2.26
CA GLY A 111 -0.63 -23.94 -3.51
C GLY A 111 -1.20 -22.52 -3.34
N LEU A 112 -1.42 -22.04 -2.11
CA LEU A 112 -1.83 -20.67 -1.85
C LEU A 112 -0.63 -19.72 -1.81
N ALA A 113 -0.91 -18.42 -1.83
CA ALA A 113 0.11 -17.38 -1.77
C ALA A 113 0.89 -17.43 -0.44
N CYS A 114 2.21 -17.21 -0.52
CA CYS A 114 3.09 -17.23 0.64
C CYS A 114 3.23 -15.83 1.24
N GLY A 115 2.64 -15.61 2.41
CA GLY A 115 2.62 -14.32 3.10
C GLY A 115 3.68 -14.14 4.19
N ASN A 116 4.52 -15.13 4.45
CA ASN A 116 5.48 -15.10 5.57
C ASN A 116 6.82 -15.77 5.22
N TYR A 117 7.92 -15.02 5.43
CA TYR A 117 9.27 -15.50 5.20
C TYR A 117 10.22 -15.09 6.33
N HIS A 118 11.19 -15.95 6.63
CA HIS A 118 12.38 -15.58 7.38
C HIS A 118 13.57 -15.46 6.43
N VAL A 119 14.35 -14.40 6.58
CA VAL A 119 15.38 -14.01 5.63
C VAL A 119 16.71 -13.82 6.37
N ASP A 120 17.64 -14.74 6.16
CA ASP A 120 18.84 -14.87 6.99
C ASP A 120 20.05 -14.08 6.46
N THR A 121 19.98 -13.58 5.21
CA THR A 121 21.09 -12.88 4.53
C THR A 121 20.65 -11.60 3.84
N GLN A 122 21.58 -10.67 3.63
CA GLN A 122 21.32 -9.46 2.84
C GLN A 122 20.91 -9.79 1.40
N GLU A 123 21.52 -10.81 0.80
CA GLU A 123 21.15 -11.28 -0.54
C GLU A 123 19.70 -11.74 -0.59
N GLY A 124 19.25 -12.52 0.40
CA GLY A 124 17.84 -12.91 0.52
C GLY A 124 16.90 -11.74 0.71
N LEU A 125 17.31 -10.73 1.49
CA LEU A 125 16.50 -9.52 1.72
C LEU A 125 16.35 -8.71 0.44
N ASN A 126 17.43 -8.60 -0.35
CA ASN A 126 17.38 -7.99 -1.66
C ASN A 126 16.50 -8.79 -2.63
N ALA A 127 16.60 -10.13 -2.60
CA ALA A 127 15.84 -11.02 -3.47
C ALA A 127 14.32 -10.89 -3.22
N ILE A 128 13.88 -11.00 -1.97
CA ILE A 128 12.44 -10.88 -1.64
C ILE A 128 11.91 -9.48 -1.95
N ALA A 129 12.69 -8.41 -1.67
CA ALA A 129 12.29 -7.05 -2.01
C ALA A 129 12.10 -6.85 -3.52
N ARG A 130 13.04 -7.38 -4.31
CA ARG A 130 12.96 -7.40 -5.78
C ARG A 130 11.72 -8.16 -6.25
N THR A 131 11.49 -9.37 -5.76
CA THR A 131 10.30 -10.16 -6.11
C THR A 131 9.03 -9.38 -5.84
N ILE A 132 8.88 -8.76 -4.66
CA ILE A 132 7.70 -7.95 -4.33
C ILE A 132 7.50 -6.80 -5.32
N ARG A 133 8.56 -6.07 -5.69
CA ARG A 133 8.46 -4.98 -6.67
C ARG A 133 8.04 -5.46 -8.06
N GLU A 134 8.64 -6.54 -8.54
CA GLU A 134 8.31 -7.12 -9.85
C GLU A 134 6.83 -7.53 -9.94
N LEU A 135 6.28 -8.07 -8.86
CA LEU A 135 4.85 -8.41 -8.77
C LEU A 135 3.96 -7.18 -8.85
N VAL A 136 4.29 -6.15 -8.07
CA VAL A 136 3.53 -4.91 -8.04
C VAL A 136 3.61 -4.21 -9.40
N GLU A 137 4.77 -4.12 -10.00
CA GLU A 137 4.95 -3.52 -11.33
C GLU A 137 4.17 -4.28 -12.41
N ARG A 138 4.21 -5.63 -12.39
CA ARG A 138 3.43 -6.46 -13.31
C ARG A 138 1.93 -6.21 -13.12
N HIS A 139 1.47 -6.13 -11.87
CA HIS A 139 0.09 -5.83 -11.57
C HIS A 139 -0.30 -4.45 -12.06
N GLU A 140 0.50 -3.42 -11.81
CA GLU A 140 0.27 -2.05 -12.29
C GLU A 140 0.19 -1.99 -13.82
N LYS A 141 1.08 -2.68 -14.55
CA LYS A 141 1.02 -2.81 -16.01
C LYS A 141 -0.27 -3.48 -16.46
N SER A 142 -0.63 -4.62 -15.87
CA SER A 142 -1.88 -5.31 -16.20
C SER A 142 -3.10 -4.43 -15.94
N MET A 143 -3.04 -3.61 -14.89
CA MET A 143 -4.09 -2.66 -14.57
C MET A 143 -4.13 -1.52 -15.58
N GLN A 144 -3.02 -1.04 -16.14
CA GLN A 144 -3.01 -0.03 -17.19
C GLN A 144 -3.59 -0.53 -18.51
N GLU A 145 -3.44 -1.82 -18.81
CA GLU A 145 -3.91 -2.45 -20.05
C GLU A 145 -5.41 -2.80 -20.05
N LEU A 146 -6.09 -2.76 -18.91
CA LEU A 146 -7.53 -3.04 -18.87
C LEU A 146 -8.28 -2.02 -19.75
N PRO A 147 -9.19 -2.49 -20.65
CA PRO A 147 -9.95 -1.61 -21.51
C PRO A 147 -10.74 -0.60 -20.67
N ALA A 148 -10.79 0.64 -21.15
CA ALA A 148 -11.59 1.67 -20.51
C ALA A 148 -13.06 1.21 -20.46
N PRO A 149 -13.73 1.33 -19.30
CA PRO A 149 -15.17 1.16 -19.24
C PRO A 149 -15.86 2.07 -20.25
N SER A 150 -16.98 1.65 -20.82
CA SER A 150 -17.70 2.43 -21.84
C SER A 150 -18.16 3.81 -21.37
N TRP A 151 -18.29 4.01 -20.05
CA TRP A 151 -18.63 5.30 -19.44
C TRP A 151 -17.41 6.19 -19.13
N SER A 152 -16.19 5.68 -19.27
CA SER A 152 -14.97 6.39 -18.92
C SER A 152 -14.60 7.39 -20.01
N ILE A 153 -14.33 8.64 -19.63
CA ILE A 153 -13.85 9.70 -20.52
C ILE A 153 -12.34 9.93 -20.46
N GLY A 154 -11.64 9.24 -19.57
CA GLY A 154 -10.19 9.36 -19.43
C GLY A 154 -9.63 8.62 -18.21
N ILE A 155 -8.32 8.76 -18.00
CA ILE A 155 -7.62 8.18 -16.84
C ILE A 155 -7.49 9.27 -15.78
N ALA A 156 -7.90 8.97 -14.56
CA ALA A 156 -7.70 9.86 -13.41
C ALA A 156 -6.25 9.74 -12.94
N THR A 157 -5.55 10.87 -12.80
CA THR A 157 -4.16 10.86 -12.31
C THR A 157 -4.07 11.13 -10.81
N ARG A 158 -5.07 11.86 -10.28
CA ARG A 158 -5.16 12.31 -8.88
C ARG A 158 -6.55 12.06 -8.29
N TYR A 159 -6.65 12.10 -6.96
CA TYR A 159 -7.92 11.89 -6.26
C TYR A 159 -8.90 13.05 -6.47
N GLU A 160 -8.38 14.24 -6.72
CA GLU A 160 -9.12 15.51 -6.69
C GLU A 160 -9.58 15.97 -8.09
N GLU A 161 -9.35 15.17 -9.12
CA GLU A 161 -9.76 15.50 -10.49
C GLU A 161 -11.27 15.38 -10.66
N ILE A 162 -11.91 16.39 -11.26
CA ILE A 162 -13.33 16.34 -11.59
C ILE A 162 -13.59 15.10 -12.46
N GLY A 163 -14.60 14.32 -12.07
CA GLY A 163 -14.93 13.05 -12.70
C GLY A 163 -14.19 11.85 -12.13
N ALA A 164 -13.20 12.02 -11.25
CA ALA A 164 -12.51 10.88 -10.65
C ALA A 164 -13.52 9.94 -9.95
N HIS A 165 -13.59 8.70 -10.44
CA HIS A 165 -14.48 7.67 -9.90
C HIS A 165 -13.82 6.98 -8.70
N LEU A 166 -14.37 7.24 -7.52
CA LEU A 166 -13.85 6.86 -6.22
C LEU A 166 -14.56 5.59 -5.71
N CYS A 167 -13.88 4.45 -5.78
CA CYS A 167 -14.39 3.20 -5.24
C CYS A 167 -14.06 3.10 -3.74
N THR A 168 -15.05 2.80 -2.89
CA THR A 168 -14.85 2.71 -1.43
C THR A 168 -14.00 1.50 -1.04
N ARG A 169 -13.10 1.68 -0.07
CA ARG A 169 -12.32 0.57 0.53
C ARG A 169 -13.13 -0.30 1.49
N ASP A 170 -14.19 0.25 2.07
CA ASP A 170 -14.92 -0.37 3.19
C ASP A 170 -16.08 -1.28 2.77
N GLY A 171 -16.19 -1.61 1.48
CA GLY A 171 -17.16 -2.58 1.00
C GLY A 171 -18.62 -2.11 1.04
N ARG A 172 -18.88 -0.79 0.96
CA ARG A 172 -20.15 -0.10 0.60
C ARG A 172 -20.80 0.80 1.68
N LYS A 173 -20.15 1.21 2.77
CA LYS A 173 -20.85 2.09 3.74
C LYS A 173 -21.24 3.45 3.14
N ILE A 174 -20.40 3.96 2.25
CA ILE A 174 -20.60 5.26 1.58
C ILE A 174 -21.11 5.08 0.13
N GLY A 175 -20.94 3.88 -0.46
CA GLY A 175 -21.13 3.65 -1.89
C GLY A 175 -20.03 4.31 -2.73
N ASN A 176 -19.95 4.00 -4.03
CA ASN A 176 -18.96 4.67 -4.89
C ASN A 176 -19.25 6.18 -4.93
N ALA A 177 -18.24 6.98 -5.23
CA ALA A 177 -18.40 8.43 -5.34
C ALA A 177 -17.72 8.97 -6.60
N VAL A 178 -18.06 10.19 -6.99
CA VAL A 178 -17.41 10.93 -8.07
C VAL A 178 -17.07 12.33 -7.60
N VAL A 179 -15.89 12.83 -7.95
CA VAL A 179 -15.52 14.23 -7.68
C VAL A 179 -16.29 15.14 -8.63
N ILE A 180 -17.00 16.12 -8.09
CA ILE A 180 -17.87 17.03 -8.86
C ILE A 180 -17.41 18.49 -8.85
N SER A 181 -16.35 18.83 -8.12
CA SER A 181 -15.81 20.19 -8.10
C SER A 181 -14.29 20.21 -8.02
N ASN A 182 -13.70 21.31 -8.51
CA ASN A 182 -12.30 21.61 -8.29
C ASN A 182 -11.99 21.75 -6.78
N PRO A 183 -10.72 21.54 -6.38
CA PRO A 183 -10.28 21.83 -5.04
C PRO A 183 -10.54 23.29 -4.70
N SER A 184 -11.18 23.54 -3.57
CA SER A 184 -11.37 24.89 -3.03
C SER A 184 -10.76 24.97 -1.65
N SER A 185 -10.05 26.06 -1.38
CA SER A 185 -9.58 26.40 -0.04
C SER A 185 -10.72 27.09 0.71
N ILE A 186 -11.22 26.44 1.75
CA ILE A 186 -12.22 27.04 2.64
C ILE A 186 -11.47 27.56 3.86
N GLY A 187 -11.39 28.88 4.02
CA GLY A 187 -10.84 29.49 5.24
C GLY A 187 -9.32 29.42 5.41
N GLY A 188 -8.56 29.23 4.33
CA GLY A 188 -7.09 29.29 4.37
C GLY A 188 -6.37 27.99 4.76
N GLU A 189 -7.11 26.92 5.09
CA GLU A 189 -6.53 25.61 5.39
C GLU A 189 -7.07 24.53 4.45
N ASN A 190 -6.16 23.68 3.96
CA ASN A 190 -6.30 22.47 3.12
C ASN A 190 -7.34 22.50 1.98
N ALA A 191 -6.91 22.15 0.77
CA ALA A 191 -7.83 22.08 -0.37
C ALA A 191 -8.82 20.91 -0.19
N HIS A 192 -10.12 21.21 -0.26
CA HIS A 192 -11.20 20.23 -0.21
C HIS A 192 -11.89 20.13 -1.57
N VAL A 193 -12.32 18.92 -1.93
CA VAL A 193 -13.18 18.68 -3.10
C VAL A 193 -14.58 18.29 -2.67
N LYS A 194 -15.59 18.66 -3.48
CA LYS A 194 -16.94 18.09 -3.35
C LYS A 194 -16.97 16.76 -4.08
N ILE A 195 -17.40 15.73 -3.36
CA ILE A 195 -17.70 14.43 -3.95
C ILE A 195 -19.20 14.18 -3.86
N LEU A 196 -19.73 13.46 -4.84
CA LEU A 196 -21.09 12.97 -4.84
C LEU A 196 -21.07 11.46 -4.72
N THR A 197 -21.70 10.96 -3.66
CA THR A 197 -21.89 9.53 -3.44
C THR A 197 -22.98 8.97 -4.35
N GLU A 198 -22.94 7.67 -4.62
CA GLU A 198 -23.96 6.93 -5.35
C GLU A 198 -25.34 7.06 -4.70
N ALA A 199 -25.41 7.28 -3.39
CA ALA A 199 -26.63 7.55 -2.64
C ALA A 199 -27.19 8.98 -2.82
N GLY A 200 -26.51 9.84 -3.59
CA GLY A 200 -26.92 11.22 -3.85
C GLY A 200 -26.47 12.24 -2.80
N ASN A 201 -25.66 11.84 -1.81
CA ASN A 201 -25.10 12.76 -0.81
C ASN A 201 -23.87 13.49 -1.35
N ILE A 202 -23.78 14.80 -1.07
CA ILE A 202 -22.59 15.61 -1.35
C ILE A 202 -21.76 15.71 -0.07
N CYS A 203 -20.49 15.35 -0.16
CA CYS A 203 -19.53 15.45 0.94
C CYS A 203 -18.36 16.35 0.54
N LEU A 204 -17.81 17.08 1.50
CA LEU A 204 -16.53 17.77 1.35
C LEU A 204 -15.44 16.89 1.96
N MET A 205 -14.37 16.62 1.21
CA MET A 205 -13.27 15.81 1.69
C MET A 205 -11.92 16.40 1.28
N GLY A 206 -10.96 16.34 2.21
CA GLY A 206 -9.56 16.62 1.93
C GLY A 206 -8.83 15.41 1.34
N THR A 207 -7.64 15.64 0.75
CA THR A 207 -6.81 14.58 0.14
C THR A 207 -6.56 13.38 1.08
N TYR A 208 -6.28 13.64 2.36
CA TYR A 208 -6.05 12.58 3.35
C TYR A 208 -7.28 11.70 3.55
N GLU A 209 -8.46 12.30 3.64
CA GLU A 209 -9.72 11.55 3.79
C GLU A 209 -10.02 10.73 2.54
N LEU A 210 -9.80 11.30 1.35
CA LEU A 210 -9.96 10.57 0.08
C LEU A 210 -9.07 9.33 0.02
N GLN A 211 -7.78 9.48 0.34
CA GLN A 211 -6.81 8.38 0.35
C GLN A 211 -7.15 7.32 1.40
N LYS A 212 -7.73 7.73 2.53
CA LYS A 212 -8.13 6.82 3.61
C LYS A 212 -9.38 6.01 3.23
N LEU A 213 -10.38 6.64 2.62
CA LEU A 213 -11.70 6.05 2.38
C LEU A 213 -11.83 5.35 1.03
N PHE A 214 -11.10 5.80 0.01
CA PHE A 214 -11.23 5.31 -1.36
C PHE A 214 -9.95 4.67 -1.89
N TYR A 215 -10.12 3.75 -2.83
CA TYR A 215 -9.02 3.33 -3.68
C TYR A 215 -8.62 4.48 -4.61
N ARG A 216 -7.37 4.45 -5.09
CA ARG A 216 -6.92 5.43 -6.07
C ARG A 216 -7.82 5.36 -7.30
N PRO A 217 -8.45 6.47 -7.71
CA PRO A 217 -9.32 6.45 -8.88
C PRO A 217 -8.47 6.13 -10.11
N LYS A 218 -8.98 5.25 -10.97
CA LYS A 218 -8.36 4.94 -12.27
C LYS A 218 -9.01 5.72 -13.41
N TRP A 219 -10.32 5.93 -13.33
CA TRP A 219 -11.12 6.42 -14.43
C TRP A 219 -11.77 7.75 -14.11
N LEU A 220 -11.86 8.60 -15.13
CA LEU A 220 -12.69 9.80 -15.12
C LEU A 220 -14.05 9.45 -15.71
N MET A 221 -15.10 9.89 -15.03
CA MET A 221 -16.49 9.81 -15.46
C MET A 221 -16.94 11.21 -15.89
N ASP A 222 -17.73 11.28 -16.96
CA ASP A 222 -18.43 12.51 -17.31
C ASP A 222 -19.52 12.81 -16.27
N VAL A 223 -19.24 13.78 -15.39
CA VAL A 223 -20.17 14.18 -14.34
C VAL A 223 -21.46 14.83 -14.87
N THR A 224 -21.45 15.34 -16.10
CA THR A 224 -22.62 15.98 -16.72
C THR A 224 -23.59 14.95 -17.31
N ASN A 225 -23.05 13.80 -17.73
CA ASN A 225 -23.78 12.71 -18.38
C ASN A 225 -23.77 11.42 -17.55
N ALA A 226 -23.46 11.50 -16.26
CA ALA A 226 -23.31 10.34 -15.40
C ALA A 226 -24.63 9.54 -15.34
N PRO A 227 -24.63 8.25 -15.75
CA PRO A 227 -25.84 7.44 -15.82
C PRO A 227 -26.44 7.18 -14.44
N GLY A 228 -27.78 7.06 -14.35
CA GLY A 228 -28.47 6.64 -13.13
C GLY A 228 -28.71 7.76 -12.10
N GLN A 229 -28.48 7.48 -10.81
CA GLN A 229 -28.79 8.42 -9.71
C GLN A 229 -28.00 9.73 -9.78
N PHE A 230 -26.87 9.75 -10.50
CA PHE A 230 -26.09 10.95 -10.78
C PHE A 230 -26.79 11.93 -11.74
N ALA A 231 -27.79 11.50 -12.52
CA ALA A 231 -28.61 12.41 -13.32
C ALA A 231 -29.43 13.40 -12.47
N ARG A 232 -29.58 13.17 -11.15
CA ARG A 232 -30.16 14.16 -10.23
C ARG A 232 -29.28 15.40 -10.05
N ILE A 233 -27.97 15.32 -10.36
CA ILE A 233 -27.02 16.44 -10.27
C ILE A 233 -27.50 17.63 -11.08
N ASN A 234 -27.85 17.42 -12.36
CA ASN A 234 -28.20 18.52 -13.25
C ASN A 234 -29.37 19.34 -12.71
N ARG A 235 -30.36 18.68 -12.06
CA ARG A 235 -31.47 19.40 -11.39
C ARG A 235 -31.05 20.24 -10.20
N LEU A 236 -30.03 19.82 -9.45
CA LEU A 236 -29.53 20.56 -8.28
C LEU A 236 -28.59 21.70 -8.70
N THR A 237 -27.78 21.51 -9.74
CA THR A 237 -26.91 22.56 -10.28
C THR A 237 -27.74 23.68 -10.91
N ASP A 238 -28.80 23.34 -11.65
CA ASP A 238 -29.74 24.33 -12.19
C ASP A 238 -30.43 25.12 -11.07
N GLN A 239 -30.86 24.45 -10.00
CA GLN A 239 -31.47 25.10 -8.82
C GLN A 239 -30.52 25.98 -8.00
N LEU A 240 -29.21 25.73 -8.06
CA LEU A 240 -28.19 26.52 -7.38
C LEU A 240 -27.66 27.67 -8.25
N ALA A 241 -27.78 27.58 -9.59
CA ALA A 241 -27.46 28.68 -10.51
C ALA A 241 -28.58 29.74 -10.60
N GLU A 242 -29.81 29.37 -10.22
CA GLU A 242 -30.98 30.27 -10.16
C GLU A 242 -31.10 31.07 -8.84
N LYS A 243 -30.14 30.95 -7.90
CA LYS A 243 -30.08 31.72 -6.66
C LYS A 243 -28.82 32.58 -6.58
#